data_AF-A0A6I1NNW2-F1
#
_entry.id   AF-A0A6I1NNW2-F1
#
_cell.length_a   1.000
_cell.length_b   1.000
_cell.length_c   1.000
_cell.angle_alpha   90.00
_cell.angle_beta   90.00
_cell.angle_gamma   90.00
#
_symmetry.space_group_name_H-M   'P 1'
#
loop_
_entity.id
_entity.type
_entity.pdbx_description
1 polymer ?
#
loop_
_entity_poly.entity_id
_entity_poly.type
_entity_poly.pdbx_seq_one_letter_code
_entity_poly.pdbx_strand_id
1 'polypeptide(L)'
;MNPYIYYPGVRRWTRTDKIECKNACTITILGNSLGELKKTWRDIEKALLNTWPTRFRWSSSGFSNFQSKSHEYIAQKSLREKMLPDDFLSKNEKTGIYSYIKIIAKADRDVDIETYMDPDSTALLFLKNNKKTAKDLWTAFSHADKELSSRHINKLMKTYEDLIICIFSEDSDTHAAAQLICSKKNSSPILQEIKKQNHIEIPENLVHLYINKELDIKSISKLSTQRSTHKNEKPHLP
;
A
#
# COMPACT_ATOMS: atom_id res chain seq x y z
N MET A 1 -7.08 -4.63 -16.89
CA MET A 1 -6.21 -5.68 -16.29
C MET A 1 -4.92 -4.98 -16.07
N ASN A 2 -4.45 -4.87 -14.84
CA ASN A 2 -3.37 -3.93 -14.51
C ASN A 2 -2.01 -4.63 -14.53
N PRO A 3 -0.94 -4.00 -15.05
CA PRO A 3 0.40 -4.50 -14.82
C PRO A 3 0.82 -4.24 -13.38
N TYR A 4 1.79 -5.01 -12.90
CA TYR A 4 2.41 -4.79 -11.61
C TYR A 4 3.94 -4.84 -11.71
N ILE A 5 4.58 -4.25 -10.72
CA ILE A 5 6.04 -4.24 -10.54
C ILE A 5 6.34 -4.91 -9.22
N TYR A 6 7.35 -5.76 -9.20
CA TYR A 6 7.89 -6.35 -7.98
C TYR A 6 9.25 -5.72 -7.63
N TYR A 7 9.40 -5.24 -6.40
CA TYR A 7 10.67 -4.70 -5.90
C TYR A 7 11.11 -5.41 -4.60
N PRO A 8 12.32 -6.02 -4.56
CA PRO A 8 12.87 -6.64 -3.35
C PRO A 8 13.44 -5.57 -2.40
N GLY A 9 12.54 -4.91 -1.68
CA GLY A 9 12.86 -3.92 -0.67
C GLY A 9 11.64 -3.05 -0.37
N VAL A 10 11.87 -1.88 0.22
CA VAL A 10 10.83 -0.86 0.39
C VAL A 10 11.06 0.21 -0.65
N ARG A 11 10.06 0.44 -1.51
CA ARG A 11 10.07 1.52 -2.49
C ARG A 11 8.73 2.21 -2.54
N ARG A 12 8.73 3.52 -2.38
CA ARG A 12 7.54 4.35 -2.53
C ARG A 12 7.38 4.75 -4.00
N TRP A 13 6.14 4.77 -4.49
CA TRP A 13 5.84 5.10 -5.87
C TRP A 13 6.01 6.58 -6.14
N THR A 14 5.47 7.41 -5.25
CA THR A 14 5.51 8.88 -5.32
C THR A 14 6.86 9.47 -4.91
N ARG A 15 7.86 8.64 -4.61
CA ARG A 15 9.13 9.11 -4.07
C ARG A 15 10.32 8.41 -4.70
N THR A 16 11.46 9.09 -4.64
CA THR A 16 12.75 8.58 -5.14
C THR A 16 13.49 7.73 -4.11
N ASP A 17 13.08 7.77 -2.83
CA ASP A 17 13.73 6.99 -1.79
C ASP A 17 13.38 5.50 -1.91
N LYS A 18 14.41 4.68 -2.07
CA LYS A 18 14.31 3.22 -2.09
C LYS A 18 15.26 2.62 -1.08
N ILE A 19 14.83 1.54 -0.44
CA ILE A 19 15.63 0.77 0.49
C ILE A 19 15.64 -0.68 0.04
N GLU A 20 16.78 -1.10 -0.49
CA GLU A 20 17.03 -2.51 -0.76
C GLU A 20 17.18 -3.25 0.57
N CYS A 21 16.34 -4.25 0.79
CA CYS A 21 16.40 -5.06 1.99
C CYS A 21 15.82 -6.44 1.73
N LYS A 22 16.40 -7.46 2.39
CA LYS A 22 16.02 -8.86 2.17
C LYS A 22 14.71 -9.26 2.87
N ASN A 23 14.28 -8.47 3.86
CA ASN A 23 13.17 -8.79 4.76
C ASN A 23 11.82 -8.21 4.29
N ALA A 24 11.81 -7.25 3.38
CA ALA A 24 10.60 -6.64 2.87
C ALA A 24 10.55 -6.64 1.33
N CYS A 25 9.36 -6.46 0.78
CA CYS A 25 9.18 -6.20 -0.63
C CYS A 25 8.03 -5.21 -0.86
N THR A 26 8.06 -4.56 -2.01
CA THR A 26 6.98 -3.71 -2.51
C THR A 26 6.44 -4.29 -3.81
N ILE A 27 5.12 -4.43 -3.87
CA ILE A 27 4.37 -4.77 -5.08
C ILE A 27 3.58 -3.53 -5.47
N THR A 28 3.80 -3.00 -6.66
CA THR A 28 3.07 -1.82 -7.16
C THR A 28 2.19 -2.22 -8.33
N ILE A 29 0.91 -1.92 -8.26
CA ILE A 29 -0.09 -2.19 -9.31
C ILE A 29 -0.45 -0.87 -9.95
N LEU A 30 -0.44 -0.81 -11.28
CA LEU A 30 -0.68 0.41 -12.03
C LEU A 30 -2.03 0.33 -12.76
N GLY A 31 -2.89 1.32 -12.57
CA GLY A 31 -4.09 1.53 -13.38
C GLY A 31 -3.94 2.76 -14.26
N ASN A 32 -4.62 2.79 -15.41
CA ASN A 32 -4.65 4.00 -16.26
C ASN A 32 -5.53 5.11 -15.67
N SER A 33 -6.34 4.78 -14.67
CA SER A 33 -7.16 5.71 -13.90
C SER A 33 -7.43 5.12 -12.52
N LEU A 34 -7.85 5.96 -11.57
CA LEU A 34 -8.32 5.49 -10.28
C LEU A 34 -9.52 4.55 -10.40
N GLY A 35 -10.42 4.76 -11.37
CA GLY A 35 -11.55 3.86 -11.62
C GLY A 35 -11.14 2.44 -11.98
N GLU A 36 -10.13 2.28 -12.86
CA GLU A 36 -9.58 0.97 -13.19
C GLU A 36 -8.85 0.33 -11.99
N LEU A 37 -8.08 1.15 -11.26
CA LEU A 37 -7.37 0.69 -10.07
C LEU A 37 -8.33 0.23 -8.97
N LYS A 38 -9.44 0.95 -8.74
CA LYS A 38 -10.49 0.59 -7.78
C LYS A 38 -11.03 -0.81 -8.03
N LYS A 39 -11.34 -1.15 -9.28
CA LYS A 39 -11.85 -2.47 -9.63
C LYS A 39 -10.84 -3.56 -9.31
N THR A 40 -9.59 -3.37 -9.73
CA THR A 40 -8.49 -4.30 -9.44
C THR A 40 -8.25 -4.44 -7.94
N TRP A 41 -8.25 -3.33 -7.21
CA TRP A 41 -8.02 -3.30 -5.78
C TRP A 41 -9.06 -4.10 -5.01
N ARG A 42 -10.35 -4.01 -5.37
CA ARG A 42 -11.43 -4.78 -4.70
C ARG A 42 -11.18 -6.28 -4.72
N ASP A 43 -10.72 -6.81 -5.84
CA ASP A 43 -10.46 -8.25 -5.98
C ASP A 43 -9.24 -8.67 -5.17
N ILE A 44 -8.21 -7.82 -5.10
CA ILE A 44 -7.03 -8.03 -4.26
C ILE A 44 -7.37 -7.93 -2.78
N GLU A 45 -8.15 -6.92 -2.38
CA GLU A 45 -8.59 -6.73 -1.00
C GLU A 45 -9.34 -7.97 -0.50
N LYS A 46 -10.27 -8.50 -1.28
CA LYS A 46 -10.99 -9.75 -0.94
C LYS A 46 -10.03 -10.91 -0.72
N ALA A 47 -9.01 -11.05 -1.57
CA ALA A 47 -8.02 -12.10 -1.45
C ALA A 47 -7.13 -11.90 -0.20
N LEU A 48 -6.73 -10.67 0.11
CA LEU A 48 -5.99 -10.33 1.32
C LEU A 48 -6.80 -10.67 2.57
N LEU A 49 -8.09 -10.35 2.61
CA LEU A 49 -8.96 -10.59 3.76
C LEU A 49 -9.08 -12.07 4.15
N ASN A 50 -8.82 -13.00 3.24
CA ASN A 50 -8.78 -14.43 3.55
C ASN A 50 -7.62 -14.80 4.49
N THR A 51 -6.51 -14.07 4.42
CA THR A 51 -5.29 -14.35 5.21
C THR A 51 -5.01 -13.28 6.26
N TRP A 52 -5.30 -12.02 5.96
CA TRP A 52 -5.18 -10.86 6.84
C TRP A 52 -6.55 -10.22 7.06
N PRO A 53 -7.38 -10.80 7.94
CA PRO A 53 -8.79 -10.41 8.07
C PRO A 53 -8.99 -9.04 8.73
N THR A 54 -7.97 -8.51 9.39
CA THR A 54 -8.08 -7.30 10.20
C THR A 54 -7.52 -6.12 9.44
N ARG A 55 -8.33 -5.07 9.33
CA ARG A 55 -8.01 -3.86 8.57
C ARG A 55 -7.98 -2.65 9.49
N PHE A 56 -7.02 -1.77 9.25
CA PHE A 56 -6.94 -0.48 9.92
C PHE A 56 -6.65 0.62 8.91
N ARG A 57 -7.17 1.81 9.17
CA ARG A 57 -6.70 3.04 8.56
C ARG A 57 -5.71 3.69 9.49
N TRP A 58 -4.51 3.96 9.00
CA TRP A 58 -3.65 4.96 9.59
C TRP A 58 -3.82 6.29 8.86
N SER A 59 -3.87 7.37 9.62
CA SER A 59 -3.71 8.69 9.06
C SER A 59 -2.99 9.60 10.04
N SER A 60 -1.93 10.23 9.56
CA SER A 60 -1.37 11.40 10.20
C SER A 60 -1.94 12.63 9.54
N SER A 61 -2.92 13.21 10.17
CA SER A 61 -3.56 14.40 9.64
C SER A 61 -2.67 15.62 9.84
N GLY A 62 -2.56 16.48 8.81
CA GLY A 62 -1.75 17.73 8.75
C GLY A 62 -2.10 18.83 9.77
N PHE A 63 -2.65 18.45 10.91
CA PHE A 63 -3.01 19.28 12.05
C PHE A 63 -1.81 19.66 12.93
N SER A 64 -0.66 19.95 12.32
CA SER A 64 0.51 20.45 13.07
C SER A 64 0.34 21.91 13.50
N ASN A 65 -0.58 22.66 12.87
CA ASN A 65 -0.64 24.12 12.94
C ASN A 65 -2.07 24.64 13.16
N PHE A 66 -2.68 24.34 14.31
CA PHE A 66 -3.95 24.99 14.65
C PHE A 66 -3.73 26.47 14.98
N GLN A 67 -4.53 27.35 14.38
CA GLN A 67 -4.46 28.80 14.65
C GLN A 67 -4.89 29.16 16.08
N SER A 68 -5.61 28.28 16.78
CA SER A 68 -6.04 28.48 18.17
C SER A 68 -6.35 27.15 18.87
N LYS A 69 -6.40 27.16 20.22
CA LYS A 69 -6.86 26.01 21.01
C LYS A 69 -8.31 25.63 20.72
N SER A 70 -9.16 26.61 20.37
CA SER A 70 -10.55 26.35 20.00
C SER A 70 -10.65 25.60 18.67
N HIS A 71 -9.83 25.97 17.67
CA HIS A 71 -9.75 25.21 16.41
C HIS A 71 -9.24 23.78 16.63
N GLU A 72 -8.21 23.62 17.45
CA GLU A 72 -7.70 22.30 17.86
C GLU A 72 -8.78 21.45 18.52
N TYR A 73 -9.54 22.04 19.45
CA TYR A 73 -10.62 21.36 20.17
C TYR A 73 -11.77 20.93 19.23
N ILE A 74 -12.23 21.82 18.34
CA ILE A 74 -13.30 21.51 17.38
C ILE A 74 -12.88 20.39 16.43
N ALA A 75 -11.66 20.44 15.91
CA ALA A 75 -11.13 19.40 15.04
C ALA A 75 -11.05 18.04 15.75
N GLN A 76 -10.52 18.01 16.97
CA GLN A 76 -10.49 16.80 17.79
C GLN A 76 -11.88 16.24 18.06
N LYS A 77 -12.84 17.11 18.41
CA LYS A 77 -14.22 16.69 18.68
C LYS A 77 -14.83 16.04 17.44
N SER A 78 -14.70 16.67 16.27
CA SER A 78 -15.22 16.13 15.01
C SER A 78 -14.59 14.79 14.61
N LEU A 79 -13.30 14.60 14.92
CA LEU A 79 -12.64 13.31 14.71
C LEU A 79 -13.18 12.26 15.66
N ARG A 80 -13.23 12.55 16.97
CA ARG A 80 -13.70 11.61 17.99
C ARG A 80 -15.15 11.17 17.78
N GLU A 81 -16.01 12.07 17.29
CA GLU A 81 -17.40 11.75 16.92
C GLU A 81 -17.51 10.67 15.83
N LYS A 82 -16.47 10.50 15.00
CA LYS A 82 -16.42 9.51 13.91
C LYS A 82 -15.63 8.25 14.29
N MET A 83 -15.15 8.14 15.53
CA MET A 83 -14.31 7.05 16.00
C MET A 83 -15.12 6.04 16.81
N LEU A 84 -14.77 4.77 16.66
CA LEU A 84 -15.28 3.67 17.45
C LEU A 84 -14.50 3.56 18.77
N PRO A 85 -15.04 2.86 19.80
CA PRO A 85 -14.38 2.72 21.10
C PRO A 85 -12.96 2.14 21.04
N ASP A 86 -12.70 1.24 20.09
CA ASP A 86 -11.41 0.57 19.92
C ASP A 86 -10.47 1.31 18.95
N ASP A 87 -10.90 2.43 18.37
CA ASP A 87 -10.03 3.30 17.59
C ASP A 87 -9.10 4.11 18.50
N PHE A 88 -8.00 4.63 17.95
CA PHE A 88 -7.03 5.40 18.72
C PHE A 88 -6.65 6.71 18.03
N LEU A 89 -6.80 7.84 18.73
CA LEU A 89 -6.40 9.18 18.31
C LEU A 89 -5.58 9.82 19.41
N SER A 90 -4.38 10.27 19.07
CA SER A 90 -3.52 11.00 20.00
C SER A 90 -2.65 12.02 19.28
N LYS A 91 -2.25 13.06 20.02
CA LYS A 91 -1.18 13.96 19.63
C LYS A 91 0.15 13.31 19.94
N ASN A 92 1.09 13.40 19.03
CA ASN A 92 2.48 13.10 19.32
C ASN A 92 3.14 14.33 19.93
N GLU A 93 3.62 14.21 21.17
CA GLU A 93 4.22 15.32 21.91
C GLU A 93 5.50 15.87 21.25
N LYS A 94 6.24 15.04 20.50
CA LYS A 94 7.49 15.44 19.84
C LYS A 94 7.24 16.23 18.55
N THR A 95 6.21 15.86 17.80
CA THR A 95 5.92 16.47 16.48
C THR A 95 4.80 17.51 16.56
N GLY A 96 3.99 17.49 17.61
CA GLY A 96 2.78 18.29 17.75
C GLY A 96 1.63 17.83 16.84
N ILE A 97 1.80 16.73 16.11
CA ILE A 97 0.84 16.27 15.09
C ILE A 97 -0.17 15.30 15.70
N TYR A 98 -1.44 15.42 15.29
CA TYR A 98 -2.45 14.42 15.57
C TYR A 98 -2.48 13.36 14.47
N SER A 99 -2.39 12.11 14.90
CA SER A 99 -2.59 10.96 14.03
C SER A 99 -3.53 9.96 14.70
N TYR A 100 -4.14 9.11 13.89
CA TYR A 100 -5.06 8.10 14.36
C TYR A 100 -4.88 6.76 13.67
N ILE A 101 -5.30 5.72 14.38
CA ILE A 101 -5.55 4.39 13.87
C ILE A 101 -7.04 4.12 14.04
N LYS A 102 -7.74 3.87 12.94
CA LYS A 102 -9.16 3.50 12.94
C LYS A 102 -9.32 2.07 12.46
N ILE A 103 -10.07 1.27 13.19
CA ILE A 103 -10.45 -0.09 12.79
C ILE A 103 -11.49 0.02 11.68
N ILE A 104 -11.31 -0.79 10.64
CA ILE A 104 -12.28 -0.91 9.55
C ILE A 104 -13.07 -2.18 9.82
N ALA A 105 -14.38 -2.03 10.07
CA ALA A 105 -15.19 -3.16 10.51
C ALA A 105 -15.24 -4.23 9.41
N LYS A 106 -15.36 -5.50 9.80
CA LYS A 106 -15.50 -6.60 8.83
C LYS A 106 -16.78 -6.47 7.98
N ALA A 107 -17.80 -5.81 8.53
CA ALA A 107 -19.07 -5.54 7.85
C ALA A 107 -18.99 -4.33 6.88
N ASP A 108 -17.95 -3.51 6.98
CA ASP A 108 -17.74 -2.43 6.01
C ASP A 108 -17.40 -3.06 4.67
N ARG A 109 -18.26 -2.77 3.67
CA ARG A 109 -18.04 -3.11 2.26
C ARG A 109 -16.69 -2.54 1.81
N ASP A 110 -16.15 -3.11 0.73
CA ASP A 110 -14.91 -2.73 0.02
C ASP A 110 -14.37 -1.33 0.37
N VAL A 111 -13.10 -1.25 0.79
CA VAL A 111 -12.50 0.03 1.20
C VAL A 111 -12.49 0.99 0.02
N ASP A 112 -13.06 2.18 0.22
CA ASP A 112 -12.97 3.26 -0.76
C ASP A 112 -11.58 3.90 -0.72
N ILE A 113 -10.74 3.50 -1.66
CA ILE A 113 -9.35 3.94 -1.77
C ILE A 113 -9.23 5.45 -2.02
N GLU A 114 -10.26 6.14 -2.54
CA GLU A 114 -10.26 7.61 -2.68
C GLU A 114 -9.99 8.32 -1.35
N THR A 115 -10.38 7.70 -0.24
CA THR A 115 -10.16 8.26 1.09
C THR A 115 -8.71 8.13 1.59
N TYR A 116 -7.80 7.56 0.78
CA TYR A 116 -6.38 7.29 1.05
C TYR A 116 -5.44 7.94 0.02
N MET A 117 -5.90 8.96 -0.71
CA MET A 117 -5.12 9.61 -1.78
C MET A 117 -4.06 10.60 -1.29
N ASP A 118 -3.78 10.64 0.02
CA ASP A 118 -2.61 11.31 0.58
C ASP A 118 -1.58 10.23 0.97
N PRO A 119 -0.68 9.83 0.06
CA PRO A 119 0.15 8.65 0.25
C PRO A 119 1.15 8.81 1.40
N ASP A 120 1.55 10.04 1.74
CA ASP A 120 2.54 10.31 2.78
C ASP A 120 1.91 10.39 4.17
N SER A 121 0.60 10.66 4.23
CA SER A 121 -0.13 10.88 5.47
C SER A 121 -1.22 9.84 5.73
N THR A 122 -1.54 8.96 4.78
CA THR A 122 -2.55 7.91 4.93
C THR A 122 -2.05 6.54 4.46
N ALA A 123 -2.50 5.49 5.12
CA ALA A 123 -2.25 4.11 4.71
C ALA A 123 -3.38 3.19 5.16
N LEU A 124 -3.70 2.21 4.33
CA LEU A 124 -4.53 1.07 4.69
C LEU A 124 -3.62 -0.05 5.18
N LEU A 125 -3.95 -0.64 6.33
CA LEU A 125 -3.13 -1.64 6.99
C LEU A 125 -3.90 -2.95 7.09
N PHE A 126 -3.23 -4.06 6.80
CA PHE A 126 -3.78 -5.40 7.03
C PHE A 126 -2.91 -6.18 8.03
N LEU A 127 -3.56 -6.93 8.92
CA LEU A 127 -2.92 -7.79 9.90
C LEU A 127 -3.54 -9.19 9.91
N LYS A 128 -2.68 -10.19 10.13
CA LYS A 128 -3.06 -11.61 10.17
C LYS A 128 -3.79 -12.00 11.46
N ASN A 129 -3.48 -11.32 12.55
CA ASN A 129 -4.06 -11.60 13.86
C ASN A 129 -4.44 -10.31 14.61
N ASN A 130 -5.44 -10.40 15.48
CA ASN A 130 -5.91 -9.31 16.35
C ASN A 130 -5.01 -9.08 17.58
N LYS A 131 -3.74 -9.52 17.56
CA LYS A 131 -2.87 -9.35 18.74
C LYS A 131 -2.40 -7.91 18.94
N LYS A 132 -2.59 -7.03 17.95
CA LYS A 132 -2.19 -5.63 18.00
C LYS A 132 -3.41 -4.76 18.13
N THR A 133 -3.38 -3.88 19.14
CA THR A 133 -4.41 -2.87 19.34
C THR A 133 -4.17 -1.68 18.41
N ALA A 134 -5.20 -0.84 18.22
CA ALA A 134 -5.05 0.42 17.49
C ALA A 134 -3.96 1.32 18.13
N LYS A 135 -3.82 1.28 19.45
CA LYS A 135 -2.77 1.98 20.19
C LYS A 135 -1.37 1.46 19.85
N ASP A 136 -1.17 0.14 19.78
CA ASP A 136 0.14 -0.44 19.44
C ASP A 136 0.59 -0.03 18.04
N LEU A 137 -0.34 -0.05 17.08
CA LEU A 137 -0.09 0.42 15.73
C LEU A 137 0.20 1.93 15.71
N TRP A 138 -0.57 2.72 16.46
CA TRP A 138 -0.36 4.16 16.54
C TRP A 138 1.03 4.49 17.09
N THR A 139 1.47 3.83 18.17
CA THR A 139 2.82 4.03 18.73
C THR A 139 3.92 3.69 17.73
N ALA A 140 3.71 2.68 16.89
CA ALA A 140 4.66 2.33 15.84
C ALA A 140 4.71 3.39 14.73
N PHE A 141 3.54 3.88 14.31
CA PHE A 141 3.39 4.83 13.22
C PHE A 141 3.57 6.30 13.64
N SER A 142 3.56 6.63 14.93
CA SER A 142 3.75 8.02 15.40
C SER A 142 5.13 8.59 15.03
N HIS A 143 6.11 7.73 14.77
CA HIS A 143 7.41 8.14 14.25
C HIS A 143 7.33 8.62 12.79
N ALA A 144 6.27 8.26 12.07
CA ALA A 144 5.97 8.65 10.70
C ALA A 144 4.91 9.78 10.62
N ASP A 145 4.60 10.48 11.73
CA ASP A 145 3.54 11.50 11.73
C ASP A 145 3.81 12.65 10.75
N LYS A 146 5.07 13.00 10.51
CA LYS A 146 5.39 14.00 9.48
C LYS A 146 5.26 13.42 8.07
N GLU A 147 5.62 12.16 7.92
CA GLU A 147 5.74 11.48 6.64
C GLU A 147 6.01 9.98 6.79
N LEU A 148 5.26 9.17 6.02
CA LEU A 148 5.49 7.74 5.87
C LEU A 148 6.62 7.41 4.86
N SER A 149 7.86 7.70 5.25
CA SER A 149 9.06 7.41 4.44
C SER A 149 9.38 5.91 4.30
N SER A 150 10.20 5.55 3.30
CA SER A 150 10.67 4.16 3.14
C SER A 150 11.47 3.68 4.35
N ARG A 151 12.19 4.58 5.05
CA ARG A 151 12.94 4.24 6.29
C ARG A 151 12.00 3.85 7.41
N HIS A 152 10.91 4.60 7.59
CA HIS A 152 9.88 4.29 8.58
C HIS A 152 9.21 2.96 8.27
N ILE A 153 8.81 2.76 7.01
CA ILE A 153 8.19 1.50 6.57
C ILE A 153 9.15 0.32 6.78
N ASN A 154 10.43 0.44 6.42
CA ASN A 154 11.40 -0.63 6.66
C ASN A 154 11.54 -0.96 8.16
N LYS A 155 11.54 0.06 9.04
CA LYS A 155 11.54 -0.16 10.50
C LYS A 155 10.27 -0.90 10.94
N LEU A 156 9.10 -0.52 10.42
CA LEU A 156 7.83 -1.19 10.71
C LEU A 156 7.86 -2.66 10.27
N MET A 157 8.37 -2.95 9.07
CA MET A 157 8.47 -4.32 8.53
C MET A 157 9.41 -5.22 9.35
N LYS A 158 10.39 -4.66 10.06
CA LYS A 158 11.25 -5.42 10.99
C LYS A 158 10.54 -5.78 12.29
N THR A 159 9.60 -4.95 12.74
CA THR A 159 8.89 -5.14 14.01
C THR A 159 7.59 -5.92 13.83
N TYR A 160 6.89 -5.73 12.70
CA TYR A 160 5.58 -6.28 12.41
C TYR A 160 5.64 -7.14 11.15
N GLU A 161 6.11 -8.38 11.29
CA GLU A 161 6.29 -9.29 10.15
C GLU A 161 4.95 -9.65 9.46
N ASP A 162 3.84 -9.64 10.20
CA ASP A 162 2.49 -9.94 9.71
C ASP A 162 1.75 -8.72 9.12
N LEU A 163 2.38 -7.53 9.10
CA LEU A 163 1.78 -6.29 8.61
C LEU A 163 1.91 -6.19 7.09
N ILE A 164 0.82 -5.79 6.44
CA ILE A 164 0.82 -5.27 5.07
C ILE A 164 0.42 -3.80 5.13
N ILE A 165 1.22 -2.94 4.51
CA ILE A 165 0.95 -1.52 4.34
C ILE A 165 0.53 -1.29 2.89
N CYS A 166 -0.66 -0.73 2.70
CA CYS A 166 -1.23 -0.39 1.42
C CYS A 166 -1.28 1.13 1.27
N ILE A 167 -0.73 1.63 0.18
CA ILE A 167 -0.61 3.05 -0.15
C ILE A 167 -1.17 3.26 -1.53
N PHE A 168 -1.95 4.33 -1.70
CA PHE A 168 -2.60 4.66 -2.95
C PHE A 168 -2.18 6.05 -3.41
N SER A 169 -2.04 6.24 -4.71
CA SER A 169 -1.75 7.53 -5.31
C SER A 169 -2.37 7.61 -6.69
N GLU A 170 -2.78 8.80 -7.08
CA GLU A 170 -3.22 9.12 -8.43
C GLU A 170 -2.43 10.32 -8.93
N ASP A 171 -1.86 10.18 -10.11
CA ASP A 171 -1.39 11.29 -10.94
C ASP A 171 -2.49 11.54 -11.97
N SER A 172 -3.18 12.68 -11.84
CA SER A 172 -4.44 12.98 -12.52
C SER A 172 -4.39 12.82 -14.04
N ASP A 173 -3.20 12.93 -14.61
CA ASP A 173 -3.02 13.03 -16.06
C ASP A 173 -2.45 11.74 -16.66
N THR A 174 -1.93 10.84 -15.83
CA THR A 174 -1.10 9.73 -16.33
C THR A 174 -1.53 8.36 -15.82
N HIS A 175 -1.66 8.17 -14.51
CA HIS A 175 -1.90 6.84 -13.93
C HIS A 175 -2.31 6.89 -12.45
N ALA A 176 -2.87 5.79 -11.98
CA ALA A 176 -3.04 5.53 -10.55
C ALA A 176 -2.19 4.32 -10.13
N ALA A 177 -1.74 4.31 -8.87
CA ALA A 177 -0.95 3.23 -8.30
C ALA A 177 -1.49 2.76 -6.95
N ALA A 178 -1.50 1.44 -6.75
CA ALA A 178 -1.69 0.81 -5.46
C ALA A 178 -0.41 0.06 -5.09
N GLN A 179 0.20 0.41 -3.96
CA GLN A 179 1.37 -0.27 -3.44
C GLN A 179 1.00 -1.17 -2.28
N LEU A 180 1.48 -2.41 -2.29
CA LEU A 180 1.44 -3.33 -1.17
C LEU A 180 2.86 -3.55 -0.68
N ILE A 181 3.14 -3.18 0.57
CA ILE A 181 4.44 -3.33 1.20
C ILE A 181 4.31 -4.29 2.37
N CYS A 182 5.09 -5.37 2.33
CA CYS A 182 4.97 -6.44 3.31
C CYS A 182 6.33 -7.11 3.55
N SER A 183 6.38 -7.98 4.55
CA SER A 183 7.52 -8.87 4.74
C SER A 183 7.68 -9.81 3.54
N LYS A 184 8.93 -10.14 3.20
CA LYS A 184 9.23 -11.07 2.09
C LYS A 184 8.58 -12.44 2.29
N LYS A 185 8.38 -12.88 3.55
CA LYS A 185 7.68 -14.13 3.87
C LYS A 185 6.20 -14.09 3.45
N ASN A 186 5.59 -12.91 3.49
CA ASN A 186 4.19 -12.71 3.11
C ASN A 186 4.00 -12.41 1.61
N SER A 187 5.08 -12.23 0.84
CA SER A 187 4.95 -11.81 -0.56
C SER A 187 4.42 -12.90 -1.48
N SER A 188 4.76 -14.16 -1.21
CA SER A 188 4.37 -15.31 -2.05
C SER A 188 2.85 -15.46 -2.19
N PRO A 189 2.07 -15.56 -1.08
CA PRO A 189 0.61 -15.64 -1.19
C PRO A 189 0.00 -14.42 -1.89
N ILE A 190 0.50 -13.20 -1.64
CA ILE A 190 -0.01 -11.99 -2.31
C ILE A 190 0.21 -12.05 -3.82
N LEU A 191 1.43 -12.41 -4.25
CA LEU A 191 1.77 -12.55 -5.67
C LEU A 191 0.96 -13.65 -6.35
N GLN A 192 0.68 -14.76 -5.66
CA GLN A 192 -0.17 -15.82 -6.21
C GLN A 192 -1.58 -15.29 -6.50
N GLU A 193 -2.17 -14.52 -5.58
CA GLU A 193 -3.51 -13.94 -5.78
C GLU A 193 -3.53 -12.90 -6.90
N ILE A 194 -2.50 -12.05 -6.99
CA ILE A 194 -2.34 -11.10 -8.11
C ILE A 194 -2.23 -11.84 -9.45
N LYS A 195 -1.45 -12.93 -9.51
CA LYS A 195 -1.28 -13.74 -10.72
C LYS A 195 -2.55 -14.49 -11.12
N LYS A 196 -3.34 -14.98 -10.15
CA LYS A 196 -4.66 -15.62 -10.41
C LYS A 196 -5.65 -14.68 -11.09
N GLN A 197 -5.51 -13.38 -10.87
CA GLN A 197 -6.32 -12.34 -11.52
C GLN A 197 -5.76 -11.90 -12.89
N ASN A 198 -4.78 -12.65 -13.42
CA ASN A 198 -4.11 -12.42 -14.70
C ASN A 198 -3.30 -11.11 -14.79
N HIS A 199 -3.00 -10.44 -13.67
CA HIS A 199 -2.09 -9.30 -13.69
C HIS A 199 -0.70 -9.71 -14.14
N ILE A 200 -0.06 -8.86 -14.95
CA ILE A 200 1.23 -9.15 -15.58
C ILE A 200 2.33 -8.37 -14.90
N GLU A 201 3.42 -9.06 -14.56
CA GLU A 201 4.63 -8.40 -14.08
C GLU A 201 5.32 -7.69 -15.24
N ILE A 202 5.59 -6.39 -15.08
CA ILE A 202 6.40 -5.64 -16.04
C ILE A 202 7.77 -5.31 -15.45
N PRO A 203 8.85 -5.45 -16.23
CA PRO A 203 10.15 -4.90 -15.88
C PRO A 203 10.06 -3.39 -15.62
N GLU A 204 10.80 -2.92 -14.61
CA GLU A 204 10.83 -1.50 -14.24
C GLU A 204 11.17 -0.58 -15.42
N ASN A 205 12.10 -1.00 -16.30
CA ASN A 205 12.51 -0.20 -17.44
C ASN A 205 11.41 -0.01 -18.50
N LEU A 206 10.30 -0.76 -18.44
CA LEU A 206 9.16 -0.62 -19.35
C LEU A 206 8.00 0.18 -18.76
N VAL A 207 8.11 0.61 -17.51
CA VAL A 207 7.04 1.32 -16.78
C VAL A 207 6.67 2.64 -17.44
N HIS A 208 7.67 3.43 -17.86
CA HIS A 208 7.43 4.71 -18.52
C HIS A 208 6.66 4.54 -19.85
N LEU A 209 6.96 3.50 -20.63
CA LEU A 209 6.24 3.20 -21.88
C LEU A 209 4.78 2.84 -21.61
N TYR A 210 4.51 2.11 -20.52
CA TYR A 210 3.14 1.80 -20.12
C TYR A 210 2.37 3.07 -19.72
N ILE A 211 2.95 3.89 -18.85
CA ILE A 211 2.32 5.14 -18.35
C ILE A 211 2.06 6.10 -19.52
N ASN A 212 2.98 6.21 -20.47
CA ASN A 212 2.84 7.06 -21.66
C ASN A 212 1.96 6.43 -22.76
N LYS A 213 1.37 5.26 -22.53
CA LYS A 213 0.50 4.53 -23.49
C LYS A 213 1.22 4.13 -24.78
N GLU A 214 2.54 4.04 -24.74
CA GLU A 214 3.38 3.54 -25.83
C GLU A 214 3.51 2.01 -25.82
N LEU A 215 3.09 1.37 -24.72
CA LEU A 215 3.12 -0.08 -24.53
C LEU A 215 1.77 -0.59 -24.00
N ASP A 216 1.06 -1.37 -24.82
CA ASP A 216 -0.14 -2.09 -24.38
C ASP A 216 0.23 -3.42 -23.70
N ILE A 217 -0.56 -3.79 -22.70
CA ILE A 217 -0.46 -5.01 -21.91
C ILE A 217 -0.58 -6.26 -22.81
N LYS A 218 -1.38 -6.18 -23.89
CA LYS A 218 -1.47 -7.25 -24.90
C LYS A 218 -0.16 -7.49 -25.64
N SER A 219 0.69 -6.47 -25.76
CA SER A 219 2.02 -6.59 -26.37
C SER A 219 3.03 -7.17 -25.37
N ILE A 220 2.90 -6.82 -24.08
CA ILE A 220 3.72 -7.37 -23.00
C ILE A 220 3.49 -8.87 -22.82
N SER A 221 2.23 -9.32 -22.82
CA SER A 221 1.89 -10.74 -22.65
C SER A 221 2.48 -11.64 -23.74
N LYS A 222 2.61 -11.13 -24.97
CA LYS A 222 3.29 -11.81 -26.09
C LYS A 222 4.79 -11.92 -25.86
N LEU A 223 5.44 -10.87 -25.36
CA LEU A 223 6.88 -10.85 -25.05
C LEU A 223 7.24 -11.79 -23.90
N SER A 224 6.40 -11.90 -22.86
CA SER A 224 6.61 -12.85 -21.76
C SER A 224 6.46 -14.30 -22.19
N THR A 225 5.56 -14.57 -23.15
CA THR A 225 5.32 -15.93 -23.68
C THR A 225 6.49 -16.41 -24.55
N GLN A 226 7.05 -15.54 -25.41
CA GLN A 226 8.22 -15.86 -26.25
C GLN A 226 9.51 -16.10 -25.44
N ARG A 227 9.69 -15.42 -24.29
CA ARG A 227 10.83 -15.67 -23.39
C ARG A 227 10.71 -16.99 -22.63
N SER A 228 9.50 -17.49 -22.41
CA SER A 228 9.26 -18.80 -21.78
C SER A 228 9.54 -19.95 -22.74
N THR A 229 9.26 -19.80 -24.03
CA THR A 229 9.51 -20.84 -25.04
C THR A 229 11.01 -21.00 -25.34
N HIS A 230 11.78 -19.90 -25.35
CA HIS A 230 13.24 -19.98 -25.56
C HIS A 230 14.05 -20.50 -24.37
N LYS A 231 13.50 -20.59 -23.16
CA LYS A 231 14.20 -21.19 -22.00
C LYS A 231 14.10 -22.72 -21.94
N ASN A 232 13.25 -23.35 -22.76
CA ASN A 232 13.07 -24.81 -22.78
C ASN A 232 13.83 -25.53 -23.91
N GLU A 233 14.56 -24.82 -24.76
CA GLU A 233 15.49 -25.45 -25.71
C GLU A 233 16.88 -25.57 -25.07
N LYS A 234 17.10 -26.67 -24.34
CA LYS A 234 18.47 -27.13 -24.08
C LYS A 234 19.08 -27.56 -25.42
N PRO A 235 20.30 -27.12 -25.76
CA PRO A 235 20.99 -27.68 -26.92
C PRO A 235 21.37 -29.14 -26.60
N HIS A 236 20.77 -30.08 -27.33
CA HIS A 236 21.39 -31.38 -27.55
C HIS A 236 22.67 -31.12 -28.34
N LEU A 237 23.81 -31.22 -27.66
CA LEU A 237 25.10 -31.32 -28.32
C LEU A 237 25.35 -32.80 -28.66
N PRO A 238 25.87 -33.09 -29.88
CA PRO A 238 26.19 -34.43 -30.34
C PRO A 238 27.36 -35.07 -29.58
#